data_AF-A0A0B1RX56-F1
#
_entry.id   AF-A0A0B1RX56-F1
#
_cell.length_a   1.000
_cell.length_b   1.000
_cell.length_c   1.000
_cell.angle_alpha   90.00
_cell.angle_beta   90.00
_cell.angle_gamma   90.00
#
_symmetry.space_group_name_H-M   'P 1'
#
loop_
_entity.id
_entity.type
_entity.pdbx_description
1 polymer ?
#
loop_
_entity_poly.entity_id
_entity_poly.type
_entity_poly.pdbx_seq_one_letter_code
_entity_poly.pdbx_strand_id
1 'polypeptide(L)'
;AALDSDDPAHVDWVLNKALIRAQHYGIKGVDRRLTQGVIKRIIPAVASTNAVIAASCALEAIKLATNTAKPIDNYLNFTDIEGVYCGVVQMERDVGVQSLPECPTCSGGYLQLQCQSNDTLQDLIDKLVDKL
;
A
#
# COMPACT_ATOMS: atom_id res chain seq x y z
N ALA A 1 -22.85 10.98 13.88
CA ALA A 1 -21.49 11.39 14.28
C ALA A 1 -20.50 10.47 13.58
N ALA A 2 -19.42 11.01 13.00
CA ALA A 2 -18.37 10.19 12.41
C ALA A 2 -17.53 9.53 13.52
N LEU A 3 -17.03 8.33 13.26
CA LEU A 3 -16.10 7.65 14.16
C LEU A 3 -14.73 8.35 14.07
N ASP A 4 -14.31 9.01 15.14
CA ASP A 4 -12.95 9.51 15.30
C ASP A 4 -12.08 8.44 15.98
N SER A 5 -11.07 7.95 15.27
CA SER A 5 -10.17 6.92 15.78
C SER A 5 -9.13 7.43 16.78
N ASP A 6 -8.93 8.75 16.87
CA ASP A 6 -8.02 9.39 17.82
C ASP A 6 -8.69 9.75 19.15
N ASP A 7 -10.03 9.87 19.17
CA ASP A 7 -10.81 10.06 20.40
C ASP A 7 -10.86 8.75 21.23
N PRO A 8 -10.30 8.72 22.45
CA PRO A 8 -10.36 7.56 23.34
C PRO A 8 -11.79 7.03 23.58
N ALA A 9 -12.79 7.91 23.67
CA ALA A 9 -14.17 7.53 23.94
C ALA A 9 -14.78 6.72 22.78
N HIS A 10 -14.47 7.10 21.54
CA HIS A 10 -14.87 6.35 20.35
C HIS A 10 -14.16 5.01 20.26
N VAL A 11 -12.85 4.95 20.56
CA VAL A 11 -12.08 3.71 20.61
C VAL A 11 -12.69 2.74 21.62
N ASP A 12 -12.98 3.22 22.82
CA ASP A 12 -13.55 2.41 23.90
C ASP A 12 -14.98 1.94 23.56
N TRP A 13 -15.77 2.78 22.88
CA TRP A 13 -17.08 2.37 22.36
C TRP A 13 -16.97 1.21 21.36
N VAL A 14 -16.05 1.30 20.38
CA VAL A 14 -15.82 0.22 19.40
C VAL A 14 -15.32 -1.04 20.08
N LEU A 15 -14.36 -0.93 21.01
CA LEU A 15 -13.83 -2.06 21.77
C LEU A 15 -14.95 -2.79 22.52
N ASN A 16 -15.81 -2.06 23.23
CA ASN A 16 -16.93 -2.65 23.96
C ASN A 16 -17.90 -3.40 23.04
N LYS A 17 -18.26 -2.83 21.89
CA LYS A 17 -19.12 -3.51 20.90
C LYS A 17 -18.43 -4.74 20.30
N ALA A 18 -17.14 -4.65 20.02
CA ALA A 18 -16.35 -5.78 19.51
C ALA A 18 -16.27 -6.93 20.51
N LEU A 19 -16.10 -6.64 21.81
CA LEU A 19 -16.08 -7.64 22.88
C LEU A 19 -17.42 -8.38 23.01
N ILE A 20 -18.55 -7.66 22.99
CA ILE A 20 -19.89 -8.27 23.06
C ILE A 20 -20.10 -9.22 21.87
N ARG A 21 -19.74 -8.79 20.66
CA ARG A 21 -19.79 -9.64 19.47
C ARG A 21 -18.86 -10.84 19.60
N ALA A 22 -17.63 -10.64 20.05
CA ALA A 22 -16.66 -11.71 20.21
C ALA A 22 -17.15 -12.77 21.20
N GLN A 23 -17.74 -12.36 22.33
CA GLN A 23 -18.34 -13.26 23.31
C GLN A 23 -19.49 -14.07 22.70
N HIS A 24 -20.36 -13.44 21.91
CA HIS A 24 -21.49 -14.12 21.27
C HIS A 24 -21.05 -15.26 20.32
N TYR A 25 -19.91 -15.09 19.63
CA TYR A 25 -19.37 -16.07 18.70
C TYR A 25 -18.20 -16.91 19.27
N GLY A 26 -17.88 -16.77 20.57
CA GLY A 26 -16.76 -17.48 21.21
C GLY A 26 -15.37 -17.09 20.69
N ILE A 27 -15.21 -15.90 20.10
CA ILE A 27 -13.94 -15.39 19.54
C ILE A 27 -13.09 -14.79 20.67
N LYS A 28 -11.82 -15.17 20.74
CA LYS A 28 -10.83 -14.65 21.71
C LYS A 28 -9.88 -13.65 21.06
N GLY A 29 -9.16 -12.88 21.87
CA GLY A 29 -8.06 -12.02 21.42
C GLY A 29 -8.47 -10.59 21.03
N VAL A 30 -9.71 -10.18 21.29
CA VAL A 30 -10.11 -8.77 21.16
C VAL A 30 -9.51 -7.98 22.33
N ASP A 31 -8.62 -7.04 22.01
CA ASP A 31 -8.04 -6.11 22.97
C ASP A 31 -8.03 -4.68 22.40
N ARG A 32 -7.62 -3.71 23.23
CA ARG A 32 -7.56 -2.30 22.83
C ARG A 32 -6.53 -2.05 21.72
N ARG A 33 -5.39 -2.76 21.75
CA ARG A 33 -4.31 -2.61 20.77
C ARG A 33 -4.76 -3.07 19.38
N LEU A 34 -5.40 -4.22 19.30
CA LEU A 34 -6.00 -4.78 18.09
C LEU A 34 -7.12 -3.87 17.58
N THR A 35 -7.98 -3.38 18.48
CA THR A 35 -9.05 -2.44 18.11
C THR A 35 -8.48 -1.17 17.47
N GLN A 36 -7.47 -0.57 18.09
CA GLN A 36 -6.77 0.59 17.52
C GLN A 36 -6.08 0.24 16.20
N GLY A 37 -5.43 -0.92 16.11
CA GLY A 37 -4.79 -1.41 14.90
C GLY A 37 -5.76 -1.51 13.72
N VAL A 38 -6.97 -2.01 13.97
CA VAL A 38 -8.02 -2.17 12.95
C VAL A 38 -8.61 -0.82 12.53
N ILE A 39 -9.04 0.01 13.48
CA ILE A 39 -9.73 1.27 13.16
C ILE A 39 -8.80 2.31 12.52
N LYS A 40 -7.53 2.36 12.95
CA LYS A 40 -6.52 3.30 12.41
C LYS A 40 -5.72 2.70 11.25
N ARG A 41 -5.89 1.41 10.94
CA ARG A 41 -5.05 0.68 9.98
C ARG A 41 -3.55 0.87 10.27
N ILE A 42 -3.15 0.71 11.53
CA ILE A 42 -1.79 0.99 12.00
C ILE A 42 -0.78 0.09 11.26
N ILE A 43 0.23 0.70 10.66
CA ILE A 43 1.43 0.03 10.16
C ILE A 43 2.52 0.13 11.25
N PRO A 44 3.03 -1.00 11.78
CA PRO A 44 4.13 -0.96 12.74
C PRO A 44 5.36 -0.27 12.15
N ALA A 45 6.01 0.60 12.92
CA ALA A 45 7.15 1.38 12.45
C ALA A 45 8.24 1.48 13.53
N VAL A 46 9.50 1.46 13.10
CA VAL A 46 10.69 1.63 13.95
C VAL A 46 11.70 2.56 13.27
N ALA A 47 12.45 3.32 14.06
CA ALA A 47 13.35 4.35 13.54
C ALA A 47 14.47 3.79 12.63
N SER A 48 14.95 2.57 12.88
CA SER A 48 16.02 1.93 12.10
C SER A 48 15.65 1.75 10.63
N THR A 49 14.47 1.17 10.35
CA THR A 49 13.97 0.96 8.98
C THR A 49 13.85 2.29 8.22
N ASN A 50 13.29 3.32 8.86
CA ASN A 50 13.19 4.66 8.28
C ASN A 50 14.57 5.27 8.00
N ALA A 51 15.54 5.08 8.90
CA ALA A 51 16.90 5.59 8.71
C ALA A 51 17.59 4.94 7.50
N VAL A 52 17.46 3.62 7.32
CA VAL A 52 18.07 2.90 6.19
C VAL A 52 17.46 3.36 4.85
N ILE A 53 16.14 3.45 4.77
CA ILE A 53 15.46 3.88 3.54
C ILE A 53 15.76 5.36 3.24
N ALA A 54 15.74 6.24 4.25
CA ALA A 54 16.05 7.65 4.08
C ALA A 54 17.50 7.87 3.63
N ALA A 55 18.46 7.14 4.23
CA ALA A 55 19.87 7.21 3.83
C ALA A 55 20.06 6.76 2.37
N SER A 56 19.37 5.68 1.96
CA SER A 56 19.40 5.20 0.57
C SER A 56 18.84 6.24 -0.39
N CYS A 57 17.70 6.86 -0.07
CA CYS A 57 17.11 7.92 -0.90
C CYS A 57 18.02 9.16 -1.00
N ALA A 58 18.60 9.60 0.12
CA ALA A 58 19.50 10.75 0.15
C ALA A 58 20.77 10.48 -0.67
N LEU A 59 21.31 9.26 -0.61
CA LEU A 59 22.45 8.86 -1.40
C LEU A 59 22.14 8.91 -2.90
N GLU A 60 20.99 8.40 -3.34
CA GLU A 60 20.59 8.47 -4.76
C GLU A 60 20.34 9.91 -5.22
N ALA A 61 19.77 10.76 -4.36
CA ALA A 61 19.62 12.18 -4.66
C ALA A 61 20.97 12.87 -4.88
N ILE A 62 21.99 12.55 -4.06
CA ILE A 62 23.35 13.06 -4.25
C ILE A 62 23.92 12.58 -5.57
N LYS A 63 23.86 11.26 -5.85
CA LYS A 63 24.38 10.68 -7.10
C LYS A 63 23.78 11.34 -8.33
N LEU A 64 22.46 11.56 -8.34
CA LEU A 64 21.74 12.21 -9.44
C LEU A 64 22.11 13.69 -9.60
N ALA A 65 22.27 14.42 -8.49
CA ALA A 65 22.58 15.85 -8.53
C ALA A 65 24.02 16.15 -8.95
N THR A 66 24.96 15.28 -8.59
CA THR A 66 26.40 15.53 -8.77
C THR A 66 27.05 14.69 -9.86
N ASN A 67 26.36 13.65 -10.36
CA ASN A 67 26.92 12.63 -11.24
C ASN A 67 28.19 11.96 -10.67
N THR A 68 28.36 11.89 -9.34
CA THR A 68 29.58 11.32 -8.73
C THR A 68 29.66 9.80 -8.84
N ALA A 69 28.55 9.11 -9.06
CA ALA A 69 28.49 7.67 -9.28
C ALA A 69 27.22 7.28 -10.07
N LYS A 70 27.20 6.05 -10.62
CA LYS A 70 26.01 5.49 -11.27
C LYS A 70 24.87 5.37 -10.23
N PRO A 71 23.65 5.89 -10.52
CA PRO A 71 22.46 5.62 -9.70
C PRO A 71 22.10 4.13 -9.66
N ILE A 72 21.37 3.71 -8.63
CA ILE A 72 20.74 2.38 -8.59
C ILE A 72 19.77 2.22 -9.77
N ASP A 73 19.51 0.98 -10.19
CA ASP A 73 18.70 0.75 -11.39
C ASP A 73 17.26 1.27 -11.24
N ASN A 74 16.45 0.74 -10.31
CA ASN A 74 15.17 1.38 -9.96
C ASN A 74 14.54 1.01 -8.61
N TYR A 75 14.69 -0.21 -8.11
CA TYR A 75 13.96 -0.65 -6.91
C TYR A 75 14.90 -1.31 -5.90
N LEU A 76 14.88 -0.79 -4.68
CA LEU A 76 15.65 -1.32 -3.56
C LEU A 76 14.68 -1.97 -2.56
N ASN A 77 14.92 -3.25 -2.26
CA ASN A 77 14.23 -3.95 -1.18
C ASN A 77 15.14 -4.09 0.04
N PHE A 78 14.60 -3.82 1.22
CA PHE A 78 15.29 -3.95 2.51
C PHE A 78 14.42 -4.75 3.47
N THR A 79 15.00 -5.76 4.12
CA THR A 79 14.36 -6.50 5.22
C THR A 79 15.39 -6.84 6.29
N ASP A 80 14.98 -6.71 7.56
CA ASP A 80 15.80 -7.03 8.74
C ASP A 80 15.18 -8.09 9.67
N ILE A 81 14.23 -8.91 9.15
CA ILE A 81 13.53 -9.93 9.95
C ILE A 81 14.48 -11.07 10.36
N GLU A 82 15.22 -11.63 9.40
CA GLU A 82 16.21 -12.69 9.62
C GLU A 82 17.55 -12.26 9.01
N GLY A 83 18.42 -11.70 9.85
CA GLY A 83 19.62 -11.02 9.38
C GLY A 83 19.27 -9.72 8.65
N VAL A 84 20.19 -9.22 7.82
CA VAL A 84 19.97 -8.00 7.03
C VAL A 84 20.09 -8.34 5.55
N TYR A 85 19.01 -8.13 4.81
CA TYR A 85 18.99 -8.26 3.36
C TYR A 85 18.70 -6.90 2.72
N CYS A 86 19.51 -6.57 1.73
CA CYS A 86 19.38 -5.37 0.92
C CYS A 86 19.64 -5.75 -0.53
N GLY A 87 18.60 -5.72 -1.37
CA GLY A 87 18.64 -6.22 -2.74
C GLY A 87 18.09 -5.19 -3.72
N VAL A 88 18.85 -4.92 -4.78
CA VAL A 88 18.37 -4.12 -5.90
C VAL A 88 17.76 -5.06 -6.93
N VAL A 89 16.54 -4.78 -7.34
CA VAL A 89 15.83 -5.51 -8.40
C VAL A 89 15.46 -4.50 -9.47
N GLN A 90 15.71 -4.83 -10.73
CA GLN A 90 15.24 -4.03 -11.84
C GLN A 90 13.79 -4.40 -12.12
N MET A 91 12.87 -3.55 -11.67
CA MET A 91 11.46 -3.63 -12.04
C MET A 91 11.32 -3.30 -13.52
N GLU A 92 10.74 -4.21 -14.28
CA GLU A 92 10.44 -3.97 -15.69
C GLU A 92 9.22 -3.04 -15.81
N ARG A 93 9.22 -2.21 -16.85
CA ARG A 93 8.02 -1.49 -17.23
C ARG A 93 7.02 -2.51 -17.76
N ASP A 94 5.77 -2.40 -17.34
CA ASP A 94 4.70 -3.16 -17.97
C ASP A 94 4.51 -2.66 -19.41
N VAL A 95 5.17 -3.35 -20.34
CA VAL A 95 5.13 -3.14 -21.78
C VAL A 95 4.20 -4.18 -22.42
N GLY A 96 3.01 -4.37 -21.85
CA GLY A 96 1.90 -5.08 -22.47
C GLY A 96 2.28 -6.37 -23.20
N VAL A 97 2.56 -7.44 -22.45
CA VAL A 97 2.71 -8.79 -23.03
C VAL A 97 1.57 -9.69 -22.55
N GLN A 98 0.75 -10.12 -23.52
CA GLN A 98 -0.22 -11.24 -23.50
C GLN A 98 -1.29 -11.35 -22.40
N SER A 99 -1.31 -10.52 -21.35
CA SER A 99 -2.41 -10.53 -20.38
C SER A 99 -2.61 -9.27 -19.53
N LEU A 100 -1.82 -8.19 -19.70
CA LEU A 100 -1.96 -6.95 -18.92
C LEU A 100 -1.99 -5.71 -19.84
N PRO A 101 -2.84 -4.71 -19.56
CA PRO A 101 -2.84 -3.45 -20.31
C PRO A 101 -1.52 -2.70 -20.12
N GLU A 102 -1.07 -1.97 -21.14
CA GLU A 102 0.04 -1.02 -21.00
C GLU A 102 -0.14 -0.13 -19.76
N CYS A 103 0.93 0.15 -19.01
CA CYS A 103 0.83 0.95 -17.79
C CYS A 103 0.08 2.26 -18.05
N PRO A 104 -1.09 2.52 -17.41
CA PRO A 104 -1.95 3.65 -17.74
C PRO A 104 -1.32 5.01 -17.43
N THR A 105 -0.25 5.02 -16.64
CA THR A 105 0.45 6.24 -16.21
C THR A 105 1.63 6.59 -17.11
N CYS A 106 2.47 5.61 -17.46
CA CYS A 106 3.77 5.89 -18.09
C CYS A 106 3.89 5.42 -19.55
N SER A 107 2.85 4.79 -20.11
CA SER A 107 2.81 4.36 -21.53
C SER A 107 2.53 5.52 -22.50
N GLY A 108 2.03 6.67 -22.01
CA GLY A 108 1.64 7.81 -22.87
C GLY A 108 0.47 7.50 -23.82
N GLY A 109 -0.11 6.30 -23.71
CA GLY A 109 -1.20 5.81 -24.53
C GLY A 109 -2.58 6.10 -23.94
N TYR A 110 -3.60 5.55 -24.60
CA TYR A 110 -4.99 5.58 -24.13
C TYR A 110 -5.40 4.17 -23.70
N LEU A 111 -6.16 4.06 -22.61
CA LEU A 111 -6.69 2.78 -22.17
C LEU A 111 -7.83 2.35 -23.09
N GLN A 112 -7.67 1.22 -23.78
CA GLN A 112 -8.76 0.63 -24.55
C GLN A 112 -9.70 -0.18 -23.64
N LEU A 113 -10.95 0.26 -23.59
CA LEU A 113 -12.05 -0.43 -22.91
C LEU A 113 -13.04 -0.93 -23.95
N GLN A 114 -13.41 -2.20 -23.87
CA GLN A 114 -14.46 -2.76 -24.70
C GLN A 114 -15.81 -2.51 -24.03
N CYS A 115 -16.62 -1.67 -24.68
CA CYS A 115 -17.99 -1.38 -24.27
C CYS A 115 -18.99 -1.92 -25.29
N GLN A 116 -20.07 -2.51 -24.79
CA GLN A 116 -21.21 -2.92 -25.61
C GLN A 116 -22.25 -1.80 -25.64
N SER A 117 -23.09 -1.74 -26.68
CA SER A 117 -24.09 -0.68 -26.84
C SER A 117 -25.18 -0.67 -25.76
N ASN A 118 -25.34 -1.79 -25.04
CA ASN A 118 -26.24 -1.95 -23.90
C ASN A 118 -25.56 -1.73 -22.54
N ASP A 119 -24.26 -1.43 -22.51
CA ASP A 119 -23.58 -1.11 -21.25
C ASP A 119 -24.15 0.18 -20.65
N THR A 120 -24.41 0.12 -19.35
CA THR A 120 -24.76 1.30 -18.56
C THR A 120 -23.51 2.07 -18.16
N LEU A 121 -23.70 3.28 -17.62
CA LEU A 121 -22.60 4.04 -17.02
C LEU A 121 -21.95 3.28 -15.84
N GLN A 122 -22.73 2.49 -15.09
CA GLN A 122 -22.20 1.69 -13.99
C GLN A 122 -21.25 0.61 -14.50
N ASP A 123 -21.60 -0.06 -15.61
CA ASP A 123 -20.74 -1.08 -16.22
C ASP A 123 -19.41 -0.50 -16.69
N LEU A 124 -19.39 0.76 -17.15
CA LEU A 124 -18.16 1.46 -17.48
C LEU A 124 -17.30 1.78 -16.24
N ILE A 125 -17.93 2.22 -15.14
CA ILE A 125 -17.24 2.51 -13.88
C ILE A 125 -16.61 1.22 -13.34
N ASP A 126 -17.36 0.12 -13.34
CA ASP A 126 -16.86 -1.17 -12.85
C ASP A 126 -15.68 -1.66 -13.69
N LYS A 127 -15.76 -1.53 -15.03
CA LYS A 127 -14.64 -1.84 -15.95
C LYS A 127 -13.41 -0.98 -15.71
N LEU A 128 -13.56 0.27 -15.28
CA LEU A 128 -12.45 1.15 -14.92
C LEU A 128 -11.83 0.76 -13.58
N VAL A 129 -12.66 0.41 -12.58
CA VAL A 129 -12.20 -0.03 -11.26
C VAL A 129 -11.48 -1.38 -11.33
N ASP A 130 -11.93 -2.30 -12.16
CA ASP A 130 -11.30 -3.62 -12.30
C ASP A 130 -10.00 -3.59 -13.10
N LYS A 131 -9.84 -2.61 -14.01
CA LYS A 131 -8.64 -2.47 -14.86
C LYS A 131 -7.56 -1.55 -14.27
N LEU A 132 -7.88 -0.73 -13.27
CA LEU A 132 -6.95 0.20 -12.60
C LEU A 132 -6.54 -0.34 -11.24
#